data_AF-A0A0W0HLQ3-F1
#
_entry.id   AF-A0A0W0HLQ3-F1
#
_cell.length_a   1.000
_cell.length_b   1.000
_cell.length_c   1.000
_cell.angle_alpha   90.00
_cell.angle_beta   90.00
_cell.angle_gamma   90.00
#
_symmetry.space_group_name_H-M   'P 1'
#
loop_
_entity.id
_entity.type
_entity.pdbx_description
1 polymer ?
#
loop_
_entity_poly.entity_id
_entity_poly.type
_entity_poly.pdbx_seq_one_letter_code
_entity_poly.pdbx_strand_id
1 'polypeptide(L)'
;MLPIYGTDVKQIAAAFVFDADDSLADRESKFAADYTAIMSGASAPTHAGWVNALYPIGLYVFHDPTRRAGTLEELVAPLVEAEWGDRWRDAGVYLRSHAQLDDPISKKHSEWLKAQINVTGQFLFPGDPLSLVISKRRGGGAGLSDGHFQGAESRSLVGFLEGIPW
;
A
#
# COMPACT_ATOMS: atom_id res chain seq x y z
N MET A 1 23.64 -32.19 14.66
CA MET A 1 23.67 -32.16 13.17
C MET A 1 22.29 -31.74 12.73
N LEU A 2 22.11 -30.47 12.37
CA LEU A 2 20.81 -29.95 11.90
C LEU A 2 20.70 -30.22 10.38
N PRO A 3 19.49 -30.42 9.82
CA PRO A 3 19.34 -30.73 8.41
C PRO A 3 19.73 -29.52 7.54
N ILE A 4 20.54 -29.77 6.50
CA ILE A 4 20.88 -28.81 5.45
C ILE A 4 19.75 -28.85 4.42
N TYR A 5 18.89 -27.83 4.42
CA TYR A 5 18.00 -27.55 3.29
C TYR A 5 18.70 -26.51 2.41
N GLY A 6 19.18 -26.95 1.25
CA GLY A 6 19.65 -26.05 0.20
C GLY A 6 18.48 -25.25 -0.36
N THR A 7 18.42 -23.97 -0.02
CA THR A 7 17.59 -23.01 -0.75
C THR A 7 18.34 -22.55 -1.99
N ASP A 8 17.74 -22.65 -3.18
CA ASP A 8 18.26 -22.07 -4.45
C ASP A 8 18.37 -20.52 -4.43
N VAL A 9 18.08 -19.90 -3.27
CA VAL A 9 18.12 -18.47 -3.03
C VAL A 9 19.57 -18.03 -2.90
N LYS A 10 20.07 -17.33 -3.92
CA LYS A 10 21.45 -16.83 -3.98
C LYS A 10 21.64 -15.52 -3.20
N GLN A 11 20.61 -14.68 -3.15
CA GLN A 11 20.60 -13.37 -2.50
C GLN A 11 19.17 -13.03 -2.05
N ILE A 12 19.04 -12.17 -1.04
CA ILE A 12 17.76 -11.68 -0.51
C ILE A 12 17.82 -10.16 -0.46
N ALA A 13 16.74 -9.52 -0.87
CA ALA A 13 16.50 -8.08 -0.71
C ALA A 13 15.22 -7.86 0.09
N ALA A 14 15.16 -6.80 0.90
CA ALA A 14 14.00 -6.43 1.68
C ALA A 14 13.45 -5.06 1.24
N ALA A 15 12.21 -5.02 0.77
CA ALA A 15 11.49 -3.79 0.47
C ALA A 15 10.51 -3.48 1.60
N PHE A 16 10.64 -2.30 2.20
CA PHE A 16 9.68 -1.76 3.15
C PHE A 16 8.74 -0.80 2.43
N VAL A 17 7.44 -1.03 2.55
CA VAL A 17 6.40 -0.21 1.92
C VAL A 17 5.50 0.36 3.01
N PHE A 18 5.43 1.68 3.10
CA PHE A 18 4.64 2.39 4.10
C PHE A 18 3.80 3.50 3.49
N ASP A 19 2.83 4.00 4.26
CA ASP A 19 2.23 5.29 4.02
C ASP A 19 3.06 6.41 4.67
N ALA A 20 3.04 7.60 4.07
CA ALA A 20 3.63 8.78 4.69
C ALA A 20 2.85 9.21 5.94
N ASP A 21 1.54 8.96 5.96
CA ASP A 21 0.59 9.50 6.95
C ASP A 21 0.68 11.03 7.00
N ASP A 22 1.44 11.58 7.94
CA ASP A 22 1.57 13.02 8.15
C ASP A 22 2.59 13.68 7.21
N SER A 23 3.75 13.05 7.02
CA SER A 23 4.77 13.56 6.10
C SER A 23 5.78 12.48 5.71
N LEU A 24 6.30 12.59 4.48
CA LEU A 24 7.31 11.69 3.98
C LEU A 24 8.60 11.77 4.82
N ALA A 25 9.03 12.99 5.18
CA ALA A 25 10.26 13.19 5.95
C ALA A 25 10.17 12.56 7.35
N ASP A 26 9.02 12.68 8.01
CA ASP A 26 8.82 12.06 9.33
C ASP A 26 8.79 10.53 9.22
N ARG A 27 8.18 9.99 8.15
CA ARG A 27 8.20 8.55 7.88
C ARG A 27 9.61 8.03 7.62
N GLU A 28 10.41 8.72 6.82
CA GLU A 28 11.82 8.38 6.56
C GLU A 28 12.65 8.42 7.86
N SER A 29 12.48 9.47 8.66
CA SER A 29 13.15 9.62 9.96
C SER A 29 12.77 8.51 10.93
N LYS A 30 11.47 8.19 11.02
CA LYS A 30 10.96 7.10 11.86
C LYS A 30 11.49 5.74 11.39
N PHE A 31 11.51 5.49 10.08
CA PHE A 31 12.09 4.28 9.52
C PHE A 31 13.58 4.17 9.89
N ALA A 32 14.34 5.26 9.70
CA ALA A 32 15.74 5.29 10.08
C ALA A 32 15.92 4.92 11.55
N ALA A 33 15.17 5.53 12.46
CA ALA A 33 15.23 5.24 13.90
C ALA A 33 14.85 3.80 14.25
N ASP A 34 13.71 3.31 13.73
CA ASP A 34 13.16 1.99 14.07
C ASP A 34 14.03 0.84 13.52
N TYR A 35 14.72 1.05 12.39
CA TYR A 35 15.47 0.01 11.68
C TYR A 35 17.00 0.20 11.69
N THR A 36 17.53 1.20 12.41
CA THR A 36 18.98 1.49 12.47
C THR A 36 19.82 0.24 12.78
N ALA A 37 19.36 -0.59 13.72
CA ALA A 37 20.08 -1.80 14.13
C ALA A 37 20.24 -2.84 12.99
N ILE A 38 19.25 -2.93 12.11
CA ILE A 38 19.23 -3.89 10.99
C ILE A 38 20.13 -3.40 9.84
N MET A 39 20.32 -2.09 9.71
CA MET A 39 21.09 -1.49 8.62
C MET A 39 22.60 -1.61 8.79
N SER A 40 23.09 -2.22 9.88
CA SER A 40 24.52 -2.57 10.08
C SER A 40 25.49 -1.38 9.87
N GLY A 41 25.06 -0.15 10.18
CA GLY A 41 25.84 1.07 10.00
C GLY A 41 25.73 1.75 8.63
N ALA A 42 24.96 1.19 7.69
CA ALA A 42 24.58 1.89 6.46
C ALA A 42 23.57 3.01 6.76
N SER A 43 23.61 4.08 5.95
CA SER A 43 22.58 5.11 5.96
C SER A 43 21.22 4.50 5.60
N ALA A 44 20.15 5.02 6.21
CA ALA A 44 18.80 4.60 5.87
C ALA A 44 18.46 4.93 4.41
N PRO A 45 17.78 4.03 3.68
CA PRO A 45 17.19 4.38 2.40
C PRO A 45 16.13 5.47 2.59
N THR A 46 16.06 6.39 1.64
CA THR A 46 14.96 7.34 1.48
C THR A 46 13.91 6.77 0.53
N HIS A 47 12.78 7.47 0.36
CA HIS A 47 11.71 7.08 -0.55
C HIS A 47 12.22 6.68 -1.94
N ALA A 48 11.69 5.56 -2.42
CA ALA A 48 12.04 4.92 -3.68
C ALA A 48 13.54 4.64 -3.84
N GLY A 49 14.25 4.50 -2.72
CA GLY A 49 15.69 4.29 -2.66
C GLY A 49 16.06 2.93 -2.11
N TRP A 50 17.20 2.42 -2.58
CA TRP A 50 17.86 1.21 -2.08
C TRP A 50 19.21 1.55 -1.46
N VAL A 51 19.58 0.83 -0.41
CA VAL A 51 20.92 0.84 0.16
C VAL A 51 21.45 -0.58 0.29
N ASN A 52 22.75 -0.74 0.06
CA ASN A 52 23.46 -2.00 0.25
C ASN A 52 24.04 -2.06 1.66
N ALA A 53 23.28 -2.65 2.57
CA ALA A 53 23.73 -3.02 3.91
C ALA A 53 24.28 -4.46 3.89
N LEU A 54 24.02 -5.26 4.94
CA LEU A 54 24.29 -6.71 4.91
C LEU A 54 23.52 -7.43 3.78
N TYR A 55 22.37 -6.87 3.41
CA TYR A 55 21.54 -7.23 2.25
C TYR A 55 20.96 -5.93 1.66
N PRO A 56 20.53 -5.90 0.38
CA PRO A 56 19.81 -4.76 -0.17
C PRO A 56 18.53 -4.48 0.62
N ILE A 57 18.41 -3.24 1.11
CA ILE A 57 17.22 -2.76 1.82
C ILE A 57 16.68 -1.54 1.08
N GLY A 58 15.40 -1.57 0.75
CA GLY A 58 14.71 -0.51 0.05
C GLY A 58 13.55 0.05 0.86
N LEU A 59 13.25 1.33 0.66
CA LEU A 59 12.10 2.00 1.25
C LEU A 59 11.24 2.63 0.16
N TYR A 60 9.95 2.28 0.13
CA TYR A 60 8.93 2.94 -0.66
C TYR A 60 7.87 3.50 0.27
N VAL A 61 7.44 4.74 0.02
CA VAL A 61 6.46 5.42 0.86
C VAL A 61 5.37 6.00 -0.03
N PHE A 62 4.13 5.58 0.14
CA PHE A 62 2.99 6.18 -0.54
C PHE A 62 2.72 7.57 0.01
N HIS A 63 2.57 8.54 -0.89
CA HIS A 63 2.24 9.92 -0.53
C HIS A 63 1.63 10.66 -1.73
N ASP A 64 0.88 11.71 -1.43
CA ASP A 64 0.53 12.76 -2.37
C ASP A 64 1.80 13.43 -2.91
N PRO A 65 2.03 13.52 -4.24
CA PRO A 65 3.27 14.04 -4.79
C PRO A 65 3.49 15.53 -4.53
N THR A 66 2.42 16.29 -4.26
CA THR A 66 2.48 17.73 -4.01
C THR A 66 2.70 18.02 -2.53
N ARG A 67 1.91 17.38 -1.65
CA ARG A 67 1.95 17.59 -0.21
C ARG A 67 3.05 16.76 0.48
N ARG A 68 3.52 15.69 -0.18
CA ARG A 68 4.42 14.67 0.39
C ARG A 68 3.90 14.09 1.70
N ALA A 69 2.59 13.84 1.76
CA ALA A 69 1.85 13.32 2.90
C ALA A 69 0.67 12.44 2.41
N GLY A 70 -0.01 11.76 3.32
CA GLY A 70 -1.20 10.94 3.03
C GLY A 70 -0.91 9.44 2.94
N THR A 71 -1.95 8.68 2.59
CA THR A 71 -1.92 7.21 2.52
C THR A 71 -2.27 6.71 1.13
N LEU A 72 -1.99 5.43 0.87
CA LEU A 72 -2.42 4.75 -0.35
C LEU A 72 -3.92 4.90 -0.60
N GLU A 73 -4.76 4.82 0.44
CA GLU A 73 -6.21 4.97 0.29
C GLU A 73 -6.63 6.35 -0.21
N GLU A 74 -5.90 7.42 0.13
CA GLU A 74 -6.17 8.76 -0.42
C GLU A 74 -5.92 8.82 -1.94
N LEU A 75 -4.96 8.03 -2.44
CA LEU A 75 -4.66 7.94 -3.87
C LEU A 75 -5.66 7.02 -4.61
N VAL A 76 -6.10 5.94 -3.95
CA VAL A 76 -6.96 4.92 -4.56
C VAL A 76 -8.44 5.32 -4.51
N ALA A 77 -8.91 6.00 -3.46
CA ALA A 77 -10.31 6.32 -3.28
C ALA A 77 -10.94 7.10 -4.46
N PRO A 78 -10.30 8.12 -5.04
CA PRO A 78 -10.85 8.82 -6.21
C PRO A 78 -11.04 7.91 -7.43
N LEU A 79 -10.17 6.91 -7.63
CA LEU A 79 -10.28 5.95 -8.73
C LEU A 79 -11.47 5.01 -8.52
N VAL A 80 -11.65 4.53 -7.29
CA VAL A 80 -12.78 3.68 -6.89
C VAL A 80 -14.11 4.44 -7.02
N GLU A 81 -14.16 5.70 -6.60
CA GLU A 81 -15.33 6.57 -6.78
C GLU A 81 -15.64 6.82 -8.26
N ALA A 82 -14.63 7.10 -9.09
CA ALA A 82 -14.82 7.34 -10.51
C ALA A 82 -15.38 6.11 -11.24
N GLU A 83 -14.91 4.91 -10.88
CA GLU A 83 -15.36 3.65 -11.49
C GLU A 83 -16.73 3.20 -10.97
N TRP A 84 -17.01 3.36 -9.67
CA TRP A 84 -18.20 2.80 -9.01
C TRP A 84 -18.98 3.82 -8.17
N GLY A 85 -19.15 5.03 -8.69
CA GLY A 85 -19.71 6.17 -7.94
C GLY A 85 -21.02 5.91 -7.17
N ASP A 86 -21.98 5.19 -7.76
CA ASP A 86 -23.24 4.85 -7.07
C ASP A 86 -22.98 3.97 -5.84
N ARG A 87 -22.18 2.92 -6.00
CA ARG A 87 -21.81 1.99 -4.91
C ARG A 87 -20.92 2.65 -3.87
N TRP A 88 -20.04 3.54 -4.30
CA TRP A 88 -19.22 4.36 -3.41
C TRP A 88 -20.09 5.21 -2.49
N ARG A 89 -21.13 5.86 -3.03
CA ARG A 89 -22.08 6.65 -2.23
C ARG A 89 -22.87 5.77 -1.26
N ASP A 90 -23.37 4.62 -1.71
CA ASP A 90 -24.10 3.67 -0.85
C ASP A 90 -23.22 3.12 0.28
N ALA A 91 -21.96 2.82 -0.02
CA ALA A 91 -20.96 2.43 0.99
C ALA A 91 -20.77 3.55 2.04
N GLY A 92 -20.69 4.79 1.59
CA GLY A 92 -20.59 5.95 2.50
C GLY A 92 -21.84 6.12 3.37
N VAL A 93 -23.04 5.90 2.84
CA VAL A 93 -24.29 5.92 3.62
C VAL A 93 -24.33 4.78 4.64
N TYR A 94 -23.94 3.58 4.24
CA TYR A 94 -23.85 2.42 5.12
C TYR A 94 -22.92 2.69 6.30
N LEU A 95 -21.69 3.17 6.05
CA LEU A 95 -20.73 3.47 7.10
C LEU A 95 -21.24 4.56 8.04
N ARG A 96 -21.83 5.65 7.53
CA ARG A 96 -22.40 6.71 8.39
C ARG A 96 -23.49 6.19 9.32
N SER A 97 -24.22 5.15 8.90
CA SER A 97 -25.36 4.61 9.65
C SER A 97 -24.96 3.52 10.65
N HIS A 98 -23.78 2.90 10.50
CA HIS A 98 -23.38 1.73 11.29
C HIS A 98 -22.04 1.86 12.01
N ALA A 99 -21.21 2.84 11.65
CA ALA A 99 -19.97 3.14 12.36
C ALA A 99 -20.27 3.63 13.78
N GLN A 100 -19.63 3.03 14.77
CA GLN A 100 -19.68 3.52 16.13
C GLN A 100 -18.69 4.67 16.29
N LEU A 101 -19.03 5.66 17.12
CA LEU A 101 -18.16 6.83 17.36
C LEU A 101 -16.75 6.45 17.84
N ASP A 102 -16.62 5.30 18.49
CA ASP A 102 -15.35 4.81 18.99
C ASP A 102 -14.52 4.03 17.98
N ASP A 103 -15.08 3.71 16.81
CA ASP A 103 -14.39 2.97 15.77
C ASP A 103 -13.25 3.80 15.15
N PRO A 104 -12.15 3.17 14.74
CA PRO A 104 -11.06 3.84 14.02
C PRO A 104 -11.55 4.62 12.79
N ILE A 105 -12.55 4.09 12.08
CA ILE A 105 -13.17 4.71 10.90
C ILE A 105 -13.87 6.03 11.20
N SER A 106 -14.30 6.25 12.45
CA SER A 106 -14.90 7.51 12.91
C SER A 106 -13.86 8.51 13.40
N LYS A 107 -12.61 8.07 13.61
CA LYS A 107 -11.53 8.87 14.19
C LYS A 107 -10.47 9.28 13.17
N LYS A 108 -10.30 8.51 12.09
CA LYS A 108 -9.27 8.73 11.07
C LYS A 108 -9.84 8.68 9.66
N HIS A 109 -9.43 9.64 8.82
CA HIS A 109 -9.90 9.73 7.45
C HIS A 109 -9.41 8.57 6.57
N SER A 110 -8.15 8.16 6.70
CA SER A 110 -7.61 7.01 5.96
C SER A 110 -8.34 5.71 6.29
N GLU A 111 -8.68 5.48 7.56
CA GLU A 111 -9.50 4.34 7.99
C GLU A 111 -10.92 4.40 7.40
N TRP A 112 -11.52 5.59 7.36
CA TRP A 112 -12.80 5.80 6.67
C TRP A 112 -12.71 5.41 5.19
N LEU A 113 -11.71 5.93 4.46
CA LEU A 113 -11.53 5.64 3.04
C LEU A 113 -11.31 4.14 2.81
N LYS A 114 -10.49 3.50 3.63
CA LYS A 114 -10.26 2.05 3.60
C LYS A 114 -11.56 1.27 3.77
N ALA A 115 -12.37 1.63 4.76
CA ALA A 115 -13.66 0.99 4.99
C ALA A 115 -14.61 1.21 3.81
N GLN A 116 -14.64 2.41 3.24
CA GLN A 116 -15.52 2.74 2.13
C GLN A 116 -15.12 2.00 0.86
N ILE A 117 -13.81 1.92 0.56
CA ILE A 117 -13.28 1.09 -0.54
C ILE A 117 -13.69 -0.37 -0.35
N ASN A 118 -13.52 -0.92 0.86
CA ASN A 118 -13.90 -2.29 1.18
C ASN A 118 -15.40 -2.55 0.98
N VAL A 119 -16.27 -1.72 1.56
CA VAL A 119 -17.73 -1.88 1.44
C VAL A 119 -18.18 -1.71 -0.01
N THR A 120 -17.58 -0.79 -0.77
CA THR A 120 -17.82 -0.65 -2.22
C THR A 120 -17.49 -1.95 -2.95
N GLY A 121 -16.38 -2.58 -2.59
CA GLY A 121 -15.97 -3.89 -3.10
C GLY A 121 -16.92 -5.03 -2.73
N GLN A 122 -17.44 -5.06 -1.50
CA GLN A 122 -18.37 -6.09 -1.03
C GLN A 122 -19.72 -6.04 -1.75
N PHE A 123 -20.17 -4.88 -2.24
CA PHE A 123 -21.35 -4.81 -3.11
C PHE A 123 -21.17 -5.51 -4.46
N LEU A 124 -19.92 -5.69 -4.90
CA LEU A 124 -19.59 -6.43 -6.11
C LEU A 124 -19.33 -7.92 -5.82
N PHE A 125 -18.71 -8.20 -4.66
CA PHE A 125 -18.31 -9.55 -4.25
C PHE A 125 -18.51 -9.80 -2.76
N PRO A 126 -19.74 -10.15 -2.35
CA PRO A 126 -20.03 -10.41 -0.94
C PRO A 126 -19.20 -11.59 -0.42
N GLY A 127 -18.39 -11.37 0.61
CA GLY A 127 -17.60 -12.39 1.30
C GLY A 127 -16.17 -12.59 0.77
N ASP A 128 -15.78 -11.94 -0.34
CA ASP A 128 -14.43 -12.07 -0.89
C ASP A 128 -13.44 -11.07 -0.25
N PRO A 129 -12.17 -11.44 0.02
CA PRO A 129 -11.14 -10.51 0.47
C PRO A 129 -10.88 -9.42 -0.58
N LEU A 130 -10.52 -8.21 -0.13
CA LEU A 130 -10.28 -7.03 -0.97
C LEU A 130 -9.29 -7.30 -2.11
N SER A 131 -8.26 -8.13 -1.88
CA SER A 131 -7.31 -8.52 -2.91
C SER A 131 -7.98 -9.20 -4.10
N LEU A 132 -9.01 -10.04 -3.89
CA LEU A 132 -9.78 -10.69 -4.96
C LEU A 132 -10.77 -9.75 -5.64
N VAL A 133 -11.35 -8.81 -4.89
CA VAL A 133 -12.17 -7.72 -5.44
C VAL A 133 -11.35 -6.88 -6.43
N ILE A 134 -10.07 -6.63 -6.10
CA ILE A 134 -9.16 -5.81 -6.89
C ILE A 134 -8.52 -6.60 -8.04
N SER A 135 -8.23 -7.90 -7.87
CA SER A 135 -7.36 -8.67 -8.78
C SER A 135 -8.04 -9.53 -9.85
N LYS A 136 -9.36 -9.43 -10.09
CA LYS A 136 -10.03 -10.35 -11.03
C LYS A 136 -9.51 -10.19 -12.47
N ARG A 137 -8.93 -11.29 -12.98
CA ARG A 137 -8.30 -11.41 -14.30
C ARG A 137 -9.26 -11.20 -15.46
N ARG A 138 -8.71 -10.63 -16.54
CA ARG A 138 -9.25 -10.58 -17.91
C ARG A 138 -10.25 -11.71 -18.23
N GLY A 139 -11.48 -11.32 -18.55
CA GLY A 139 -12.49 -12.19 -19.16
C GLY A 139 -13.62 -12.67 -18.25
N GLY A 140 -13.53 -12.46 -16.93
CA GLY A 140 -14.61 -12.73 -15.98
C GLY A 140 -14.96 -11.46 -15.21
N GLY A 141 -16.20 -11.00 -15.34
CA GLY A 141 -16.64 -9.69 -14.83
C GLY A 141 -16.33 -9.38 -13.36
N ALA A 142 -16.15 -8.07 -13.17
CA ALA A 142 -15.97 -7.26 -11.96
C ALA A 142 -14.58 -7.34 -11.27
N GLY A 143 -14.06 -6.16 -10.94
CA GLY A 143 -12.71 -5.85 -10.43
C GLY A 143 -12.17 -4.58 -11.09
N LEU A 144 -11.22 -3.88 -10.47
CA LEU A 144 -10.58 -2.74 -11.13
C LEU A 144 -9.86 -3.26 -12.38
N SER A 145 -10.11 -2.64 -13.54
CA SER A 145 -9.41 -3.02 -14.78
C SER A 145 -7.90 -2.88 -14.62
N ASP A 146 -7.12 -3.69 -15.36
CA ASP A 146 -5.65 -3.59 -15.41
C ASP A 146 -5.15 -2.16 -15.67
N GLY A 147 -5.96 -1.35 -16.37
CA GLY A 147 -5.67 0.07 -16.66
C GLY A 147 -5.51 0.93 -15.40
N HIS A 148 -6.20 0.58 -14.31
CA HIS A 148 -6.09 1.30 -13.03
C HIS A 148 -4.74 1.07 -12.32
N PHE A 149 -4.02 0.00 -12.66
CA PHE A 149 -2.67 -0.28 -12.14
C PHE A 149 -1.56 0.18 -13.10
N GLN A 150 -1.90 0.95 -14.13
CA GLN A 150 -0.93 1.57 -15.04
C GLN A 150 -0.68 3.05 -14.70
N GLY A 151 -1.16 3.54 -13.56
CA GLY A 151 -0.92 4.89 -13.06
C GLY A 151 0.54 5.15 -12.69
N ALA A 152 0.89 6.43 -12.48
CA ALA A 152 2.26 6.85 -12.19
C ALA A 152 2.80 6.19 -10.91
N GLU A 153 1.95 6.07 -9.89
CA GLU A 153 2.27 5.48 -8.59
C GLU A 153 2.53 3.98 -8.68
N SER A 154 1.68 3.24 -9.43
CA SER A 154 1.89 1.81 -9.67
C SER A 154 3.18 1.55 -10.44
N ARG A 155 3.45 2.33 -11.50
CA ARG A 155 4.71 2.24 -12.25
C ARG A 155 5.92 2.62 -11.41
N SER A 156 5.78 3.60 -10.52
CA SER A 156 6.83 4.02 -9.60
C SER A 156 7.19 2.90 -8.61
N LEU A 157 6.19 2.22 -8.03
CA LEU A 157 6.43 1.06 -7.17
C LEU A 157 7.09 -0.09 -7.93
N VAL A 158 6.61 -0.41 -9.14
CA VAL A 158 7.22 -1.44 -9.99
C VAL A 158 8.67 -1.09 -10.31
N GLY A 159 8.94 0.14 -10.76
CA GLY A 159 10.30 0.59 -11.06
C GLY A 159 11.22 0.56 -9.83
N PHE A 160 10.70 0.88 -8.64
CA PHE A 160 11.43 0.73 -7.39
C PHE A 160 11.76 -0.75 -7.10
N LEU A 161 10.80 -1.67 -7.25
CA LEU A 161 11.02 -3.10 -7.00
C LEU A 161 11.94 -3.75 -8.05
N GLU A 162 11.96 -3.25 -9.29
CA GLU A 162 12.89 -3.69 -10.33
C GLU A 162 14.31 -3.12 -10.14
N GLY A 163 14.44 -2.02 -9.39
CA GLY A 163 15.70 -1.32 -9.13
C GLY A 163 16.58 -1.93 -8.04
N ILE A 164 16.35 -3.19 -7.64
CA ILE A 164 17.14 -3.85 -6.60
C ILE A 164 18.61 -3.96 -7.04
N PRO A 165 19.58 -3.54 -6.19
CA PRO A 165 21.01 -3.63 -6.50
C PRO A 165 21.60 -5.03 -6.16
N TRP A 166 21.39 -5.99 -7.05
CA TRP A 166 21.94 -7.37 -6.95
C TRP A 166 23.47 -7.46 -7.04
#